data_AF-A0A8T5H736-F1
#
_entry.id   AF-A0A8T5H736-F1
#
_cell.length_a   1.000
_cell.length_b   1.000
_cell.length_c   1.000
_cell.angle_alpha   90.00
_cell.angle_beta   90.00
_cell.angle_gamma   90.00
#
_symmetry.space_group_name_H-M   'P 1'
#
loop_
_entity.id
_entity.type
_entity.pdbx_description
1 polymer ?
#
loop_
_entity_poly.entity_id
_entity_poly.type
_entity_poly.pdbx_seq_one_letter_code
_entity_poly.pdbx_strand_id
1 'polypeptide(L)'
;MEIGKVCMKIAGRDAGRPAIVIEVHKDGYVTIDGYSRRKKVNPQHLQFIGTKVDIKKGATHDTVIKALEKLGFSQPEKSTFEKKARKKNKKSKK
;
A
#
# COMPACT_ATOMS: atom_id res chain seq x y z
N MET A 1 -5.24 -16.72 3.63
CA MET A 1 -4.25 -15.62 3.62
C MET A 1 -3.22 -15.90 4.69
N GLU A 2 -1.95 -15.67 4.38
CA GLU A 2 -0.84 -15.97 5.28
C GLU A 2 -0.11 -14.69 5.66
N ILE A 3 0.47 -14.69 6.86
CA ILE A 3 1.34 -13.62 7.34
C ILE A 3 2.60 -13.60 6.48
N GLY A 4 3.12 -12.39 6.22
CA GLY A 4 4.37 -12.24 5.49
C GLY A 4 4.25 -12.17 3.97
N LYS A 5 3.03 -12.24 3.42
CA LYS A 5 2.83 -12.00 1.98
C LYS A 5 3.02 -10.52 1.65
N VAL A 6 3.83 -10.28 0.62
CA VAL A 6 4.01 -8.94 0.05
C VAL A 6 2.80 -8.61 -0.81
N CYS A 7 2.31 -7.39 -0.63
CA CYS A 7 1.17 -6.85 -1.34
C CYS A 7 1.42 -5.42 -1.78
N MET A 8 0.75 -5.02 -2.84
CA MET A 8 0.69 -3.65 -3.30
C MET A 8 -0.75 -3.18 -3.20
N LYS A 9 -0.96 -1.99 -2.67
CA LYS A 9 -2.30 -1.43 -2.56
C LYS A 9 -2.72 -0.87 -3.92
N ILE A 10 -3.83 -1.35 -4.45
CA ILE A 10 -4.32 -0.95 -5.78
C ILE A 10 -5.12 0.36 -5.66
N ALA A 11 -5.88 0.51 -4.58
CA ALA A 11 -6.86 1.59 -4.42
C ALA A 11 -6.72 2.36 -3.09
N GLY A 12 -7.03 3.66 -3.15
CA GLY A 12 -7.10 4.57 -2.00
C GLY A 12 -5.88 5.45 -1.80
N ARG A 13 -5.74 6.02 -0.60
CA ARG A 13 -4.72 7.04 -0.28
C ARG A 13 -3.27 6.55 -0.36
N ASP A 14 -3.06 5.25 -0.10
CA ASP A 14 -1.75 4.62 -0.18
C ASP A 14 -1.62 3.74 -1.44
N ALA A 15 -2.43 4.02 -2.48
CA ALA A 15 -2.34 3.31 -3.75
C ALA A 15 -0.92 3.41 -4.34
N GLY A 16 -0.44 2.32 -4.92
CA GLY A 16 0.91 2.22 -5.48
C GLY A 16 1.99 1.87 -4.46
N ARG A 17 1.68 1.83 -3.16
CA ARG A 17 2.71 1.55 -2.14
C ARG A 17 2.80 0.04 -1.84
N PRO A 18 4.03 -0.52 -1.81
CA PRO A 18 4.24 -1.88 -1.34
C PRO A 18 4.09 -1.97 0.17
N ALA A 19 3.57 -3.09 0.63
CA ALA A 19 3.26 -3.39 2.02
C ALA A 19 3.35 -4.90 2.27
N ILE A 20 3.44 -5.29 3.55
CA ILE A 20 3.43 -6.69 3.97
C ILE A 20 2.26 -6.92 4.93
N VAL A 21 1.63 -8.09 4.83
CA VAL A 21 0.58 -8.52 5.77
C VAL A 21 1.22 -8.95 7.10
N ILE A 22 0.90 -8.24 8.19
CA ILE A 22 1.37 -8.57 9.55
C ILE A 22 0.41 -9.54 10.24
N GLU A 23 -0.89 -9.33 10.05
CA GLU A 23 -1.92 -10.04 10.80
C GLU A 23 -3.15 -10.27 9.94
N VAL A 24 -3.75 -11.43 10.10
CA VAL A 24 -5.01 -11.81 9.45
C VAL A 24 -6.07 -11.91 10.54
N HIS A 25 -7.15 -11.15 10.38
CA HIS A 25 -8.32 -11.19 11.27
C HIS A 25 -9.34 -12.21 10.75
N LYS A 26 -10.10 -12.82 11.67
CA LYS A 26 -11.15 -13.79 11.32
C LYS A 26 -12.29 -13.16 10.51
N ASP A 27 -12.49 -11.86 10.67
CA ASP A 27 -13.50 -11.04 9.98
C ASP A 27 -13.23 -10.86 8.46
N GLY A 28 -12.21 -11.52 7.90
CA GLY A 28 -11.82 -11.38 6.49
C GLY A 28 -10.99 -10.13 6.18
N TYR A 29 -10.59 -9.36 7.20
CA TYR A 29 -9.70 -8.21 7.05
C TYR A 29 -8.25 -8.58 7.38
N VAL A 30 -7.32 -7.82 6.82
CA VAL A 30 -5.89 -7.96 7.08
C VAL A 30 -5.29 -6.66 7.58
N THR A 31 -4.35 -6.77 8.52
CA THR A 31 -3.50 -5.64 8.93
C THR A 31 -2.26 -5.62 8.04
N ILE A 32 -2.09 -4.56 7.27
CA ILE A 32 -0.89 -4.32 6.48
C ILE A 32 0.02 -3.30 7.16
N ASP A 33 1.31 -3.37 6.86
CA ASP A 33 2.32 -2.39 7.29
C ASP A 33 3.48 -2.33 6.27
N GLY A 34 4.30 -1.27 6.33
CA GLY A 34 5.41 -1.03 5.42
C GLY A 34 5.43 0.41 4.93
N TYR A 35 5.49 0.62 3.61
CA TYR A 35 5.46 1.98 3.04
C TYR A 35 4.05 2.59 3.01
N SER A 36 3.03 1.73 3.09
CA SER A 36 1.67 2.14 3.41
C SER A 36 1.50 2.28 4.92
N ARG A 37 0.64 3.20 5.35
CA ARG A 37 0.29 3.34 6.78
C ARG A 37 -0.26 2.03 7.34
N ARG A 38 0.15 1.67 8.56
CA ARG A 38 -0.39 0.52 9.28
C ARG A 38 -1.91 0.66 9.42
N LYS A 39 -2.67 -0.21 8.74
CA LYS A 39 -4.13 -0.12 8.72
C LYS A 39 -4.77 -1.49 8.50
N LYS A 40 -5.94 -1.70 9.11
CA LYS A 40 -6.87 -2.79 8.78
C LYS A 40 -7.49 -2.50 7.42
N VAL A 41 -7.24 -3.35 6.44
CA VAL A 41 -7.73 -3.21 5.06
C VAL A 41 -8.44 -4.48 4.63
N ASN A 42 -9.41 -4.31 3.72
CA ASN A 42 -9.99 -5.44 3.03
C ASN A 42 -8.97 -5.94 1.98
N PRO A 43 -8.66 -7.25 1.94
CA PRO A 43 -7.76 -7.82 0.95
C PRO A 43 -8.20 -7.62 -0.50
N GLN A 44 -9.47 -7.32 -0.78
CA GLN A 44 -9.94 -6.97 -2.12
C GLN A 44 -9.24 -5.73 -2.72
N HIS A 45 -8.65 -4.87 -1.88
CA HIS A 45 -7.90 -3.69 -2.34
C HIS A 45 -6.39 -3.94 -2.45
N LEU A 46 -5.95 -5.18 -2.22
CA LEU A 46 -4.55 -5.59 -2.25
C LEU A 46 -4.30 -6.50 -3.43
N GLN A 47 -3.21 -6.24 -4.14
CA GLN A 47 -2.63 -7.18 -5.09
C GLN A 47 -1.48 -7.91 -4.43
N PHE A 48 -1.53 -9.23 -4.37
CA PHE A 48 -0.45 -10.04 -3.81
C PHE A 48 0.58 -10.34 -4.90
N ILE A 49 1.86 -10.18 -4.58
CA ILE A 49 2.96 -10.34 -5.54
C ILE A 49 3.54 -11.78 -5.50
N GLY A 50 2.97 -12.68 -4.69
CA GLY A 50 3.41 -14.08 -4.59
C GLY A 50 4.71 -14.27 -3.79
N THR A 51 5.46 -13.20 -3.52
CA THR A 51 6.62 -13.21 -2.63
C THR A 51 6.20 -13.36 -1.17
N LYS A 52 6.79 -14.34 -0.49
CA LYS A 52 6.59 -14.59 0.95
C LYS A 52 7.85 -14.19 1.71
N VAL A 53 7.64 -13.45 2.80
CA VAL A 53 8.66 -13.09 3.78
C VAL A 53 8.29 -13.76 5.09
N ASP A 54 9.21 -14.50 5.70
CA ASP A 54 8.99 -15.01 7.05
C ASP A 54 9.13 -13.87 8.07
N ILE A 55 7.98 -13.38 8.54
CA ILE A 55 7.87 -12.42 9.64
C ILE A 55 6.94 -12.95 10.73
N LYS A 56 7.28 -12.64 11.98
CA LYS A 56 6.45 -12.97 13.14
C LYS A 56 5.16 -12.14 13.14
N LYS A 57 4.10 -12.73 13.68
CA LYS A 57 2.82 -12.04 13.94
C LYS A 57 3.08 -10.80 14.82
N GLY A 58 2.67 -9.63 14.34
CA GLY A 58 2.85 -8.37 15.08
C GLY A 58 4.24 -7.74 14.96
N ALA A 59 5.02 -8.09 13.94
CA ALA A 59 6.33 -7.47 13.69
C ALA A 59 6.31 -5.93 13.75
N THR A 60 7.42 -5.35 14.19
CA THR A 60 7.60 -3.90 14.26
C THR A 60 7.81 -3.30 12.87
N HIS A 61 7.41 -2.04 12.71
CA HIS A 61 7.53 -1.30 11.45
C HIS A 61 8.95 -1.32 10.87
N ASP A 62 9.97 -1.23 11.72
CA ASP A 62 11.39 -1.26 11.35
C ASP A 62 11.79 -2.57 10.66
N THR A 63 11.29 -3.70 11.17
CA THR A 63 11.54 -5.03 10.63
C THR A 63 10.87 -5.19 9.26
N VAL A 64 9.68 -4.62 9.10
CA VAL A 64 8.91 -4.67 7.85
C VAL A 64 9.57 -3.82 6.77
N ILE A 65 10.09 -2.63 7.10
CA ILE A 65 10.86 -1.80 6.16
C ILE A 65 12.10 -2.56 5.69
N LYS A 66 12.91 -3.10 6.61
CA LYS A 66 14.11 -3.86 6.26
C LYS A 66 13.82 -5.05 5.36
N ALA A 67 12.69 -5.74 5.59
CA ALA A 67 12.25 -6.83 4.73
C ALA A 67 11.86 -6.36 3.32
N LEU A 68 11.17 -5.22 3.21
CA LEU A 68 10.80 -4.62 1.92
C LEU A 68 12.04 -4.12 1.16
N GLU A 69 13.00 -3.50 1.84
CA GLU A 69 14.26 -3.03 1.26
C GLU A 69 15.10 -4.17 0.71
N LYS A 70 15.21 -5.30 1.46
CA LYS A 70 15.90 -6.51 0.98
C LYS A 70 15.29 -7.08 -0.30
N LEU A 71 13.99 -6.89 -0.49
CA LEU A 71 13.28 -7.34 -1.67
C LEU A 71 13.36 -6.34 -2.85
N GLY A 72 14.02 -5.20 -2.66
CA GLY A 72 14.17 -4.18 -3.69
C GLY A 72 12.90 -3.38 -3.97
N PHE A 73 11.87 -3.49 -3.12
CA PHE A 73 10.68 -2.65 -3.24
C PHE A 73 11.01 -1.26 -2.68
N SER A 74 11.07 -0.26 -3.56
CA SER A 74 11.22 1.15 -3.18
C SER A 74 9.85 1.85 -3.11
N GLN A 75 9.74 2.94 -2.34
CA GLN A 75 8.55 3.78 -2.42
C GLN A 75 8.40 4.30 -3.84
N PRO A 76 7.20 4.27 -4.44
CA PRO A 76 6.97 5.08 -5.62
C PRO A 76 7.24 6.53 -5.22
N GLU A 77 8.27 7.12 -5.82
CA GLU A 77 8.52 8.54 -5.70
C GLU A 77 7.22 9.25 -6.05
N LYS A 78 6.83 10.19 -5.19
CA LYS A 78 5.64 11.00 -5.41
C LYS A 78 5.81 11.65 -6.78
N SER A 79 5.09 11.17 -7.79
CA SER A 79 4.88 11.98 -8.98
C SER A 79 4.23 13.26 -8.47
N THR A 80 4.96 14.36 -8.48
CA THR A 80 4.38 15.70 -8.43
C THR A 80 3.36 15.72 -9.55
N PHE A 81 2.09 15.48 -9.21
CA PHE A 81 1.01 15.76 -10.13
C PHE A 81 1.05 17.28 -10.29
N GLU A 82 1.78 17.74 -11.30
CA GLU A 82 1.70 19.12 -11.76
C GLU A 82 0.21 19.37 -11.97
N LYS A 83 -0.35 20.22 -11.11
CA LYS A 83 -1.75 20.58 -11.18
C LYS A 83 -1.96 21.21 -12.54
N LYS A 84 -2.44 20.44 -13.54
CA LYS A 84 -2.88 21.02 -14.80
C LYS A 84 -3.96 22.04 -14.44
N ALA A 85 -3.60 23.32 -14.58
CA ALA A 85 -4.47 24.44 -14.28
C ALA A 85 -5.78 24.22 -15.04
N ARG A 86 -6.87 24.03 -14.29
CA ARG A 86 -8.21 23.83 -14.85
C ARG A 86 -8.57 25.14 -15.56
N LYS A 87 -8.35 25.24 -16.89
CA LYS A 87 -8.80 26.38 -17.70
C LYS A 87 -10.31 26.50 -17.52
N LYS A 88 -10.74 27.52 -16.77
CA LYS A 88 -12.15 27.89 -16.67
C LYS A 88 -12.59 28.36 -18.05
N ASN A 89 -13.31 27.53 -18.80
CA ASN A 89 -14.03 28.00 -19.98
C ASN A 89 -15.03 29.06 -19.52
N LYS A 90 -14.77 30.34 -19.86
CA LYS A 90 -15.77 31.41 -19.79
C LYS A 90 -16.92 31.00 -20.71
N LYS A 91 -18.01 30.48 -20.14
CA LYS A 91 -19.29 30.47 -20.84
C LYS A 91 -19.77 31.91 -20.89
N SER A 92 -19.51 32.58 -22.01
CA SER A 92 -20.26 33.74 -22.44
C SER A 92 -21.74 33.35 -22.47
N LYS A 93 -22.53 33.88 -21.53
CA LYS A 93 -23.98 33.89 -21.70
C LYS A 93 -24.34 35.21 -22.38
N LYS A 94 -25.07 34.99 -23.47
CA LYS A 94 -25.66 35.92 -24.42
C LYS A 94 -26.60 36.90 -23.72
#